data_AF-A0A918UM55-F1
#
_entry.id   AF-A0A918UM55-F1
#
_cell.length_a   1.000
_cell.length_b   1.000
_cell.length_c   1.000
_cell.angle_alpha   90.00
_cell.angle_beta   90.00
_cell.angle_gamma   90.00
#
_symmetry.space_group_name_H-M   'P 1'
#
loop_
_entity.id
_entity.type
_entity.pdbx_description
1 polymer ?
#
loop_
_entity_poly.entity_id
_entity_poly.type
_entity_poly.pdbx_seq_one_letter_code
_entity_poly.pdbx_strand_id
1 'polypeptide(L)'
;MAHERDPRFDPRLTPYKDGVAEIALQGVITAARYVVGELLTCNVTSAAMSDEPGAHAEQSNQILFGERFKVIERKHDYVWGQSMRDGYVGYVHAGAFTSDWHLPTHFVSTLRTFVFADTSIKSQIKKILSLNSLVSVTREEGKFSFINDLGWVYSAHLSGFDRFADDYVDVAETFLHAPYQWGGRESIGVDCSGLVQQALYATGRSCPRDTYMQAAELGDVIEIGPDFGGLERGDLVFWKGHVAIMMDAETLIHANAFHMKTAIEPLKDAVVRIEAGGNGLPTVFRRL
;
A
#
# COMPACT_ATOMS: atom_id res chain seq x y z
N MET A 1 9.60 -15.32 -26.10
CA MET A 1 10.27 -15.28 -24.78
C MET A 1 11.45 -14.30 -24.78
N ALA A 2 11.37 -13.15 -25.47
CA ALA A 2 12.50 -12.21 -25.60
C ALA A 2 12.49 -11.07 -24.56
N HIS A 3 11.35 -10.84 -23.89
CA HIS A 3 11.15 -9.68 -23.01
C HIS A 3 11.04 -10.01 -21.51
N GLU A 4 10.97 -11.29 -21.12
CA GLU A 4 10.88 -11.69 -19.69
C GLU A 4 12.13 -11.31 -18.87
N ARG A 5 13.24 -10.96 -19.55
CA ARG A 5 14.49 -10.49 -18.94
C ARG A 5 14.93 -9.12 -19.46
N ASP A 6 14.03 -8.39 -20.13
CA ASP A 6 14.34 -7.05 -20.63
C ASP A 6 14.25 -6.05 -19.47
N PRO A 7 15.34 -5.39 -19.09
CA PRO A 7 15.39 -4.53 -17.90
C PRO A 7 14.46 -3.31 -17.99
N ARG A 8 13.89 -3.03 -19.17
CA ARG A 8 12.88 -1.98 -19.35
C ARG A 8 11.51 -2.36 -18.78
N PHE A 9 11.25 -3.65 -18.57
CA PHE A 9 9.97 -4.15 -18.08
C PHE A 9 10.15 -4.75 -16.70
N ASP A 10 9.80 -3.97 -15.66
CA ASP A 10 9.79 -4.50 -14.30
C ASP A 10 8.65 -5.52 -14.16
N PRO A 11 8.92 -6.77 -13.77
CA PRO A 11 7.91 -7.82 -13.66
C PRO A 11 6.83 -7.50 -12.61
N ARG A 12 7.12 -6.58 -11.67
CA ARG A 12 6.15 -6.12 -10.66
C ARG A 12 5.20 -5.05 -11.20
N LEU A 13 5.51 -4.43 -12.33
CA LEU A 13 4.65 -3.39 -12.94
C LEU A 13 4.15 -3.78 -14.33
N THR A 14 4.76 -4.80 -14.93
CA THR A 14 4.45 -5.27 -16.27
C THR A 14 3.76 -6.63 -16.16
N PRO A 15 2.44 -6.70 -16.43
CA PRO A 15 1.70 -7.95 -16.36
C PRO A 15 2.01 -8.85 -17.57
N TYR A 16 3.23 -9.41 -17.58
CA TYR A 16 3.74 -10.35 -18.57
C TYR A 16 4.57 -11.44 -17.89
N LYS A 17 4.18 -12.71 -18.08
CA LYS A 17 4.85 -13.89 -17.53
C LYS A 17 4.56 -15.13 -18.37
N ASP A 18 5.54 -16.01 -18.53
CA ASP A 18 5.41 -17.33 -19.18
C ASP A 18 4.71 -17.27 -20.56
N GLY A 19 5.03 -16.24 -21.34
CA GLY A 19 4.40 -16.02 -22.65
C GLY A 19 2.95 -15.49 -22.62
N VAL A 20 2.37 -15.21 -21.46
CA VAL A 20 1.03 -14.61 -21.29
C VAL A 20 1.20 -13.14 -20.90
N ALA A 21 0.57 -12.24 -21.65
CA ALA A 21 0.55 -10.81 -21.35
C ALA A 21 -0.88 -10.28 -21.25
N GLU A 22 -1.07 -9.19 -20.50
CA GLU A 22 -2.29 -8.39 -20.58
C GLU A 22 -2.46 -7.79 -21.98
N ILE A 23 -3.71 -7.69 -22.46
CA ILE A 23 -4.02 -7.26 -23.83
C ILE A 23 -3.48 -5.88 -24.20
N ALA A 24 -3.37 -4.95 -23.26
CA ALA A 24 -2.82 -3.61 -23.46
C ALA A 24 -1.32 -3.63 -23.80
N LEU A 25 -0.62 -4.74 -23.57
CA LEU A 25 0.77 -4.92 -23.96
C LEU A 25 0.93 -5.39 -25.41
N GLN A 26 -0.17 -5.66 -26.13
CA GLN A 26 -0.11 -6.06 -27.53
C GLN A 26 0.50 -4.96 -28.40
N GLY A 27 1.58 -5.31 -29.11
CA GLY A 27 2.36 -4.36 -29.91
C GLY A 27 3.48 -3.65 -29.13
N VAL A 28 3.52 -3.78 -27.80
CA VAL A 28 4.62 -3.29 -26.95
C VAL A 28 5.56 -4.43 -26.60
N ILE A 29 5.01 -5.57 -26.18
CA ILE A 29 5.74 -6.79 -25.82
C ILE A 29 5.25 -7.93 -26.71
N THR A 30 6.17 -8.75 -27.21
CA THR A 30 5.81 -9.99 -27.93
C THR A 30 5.50 -11.12 -26.93
N ALA A 31 4.22 -11.47 -26.82
CA ALA A 31 3.72 -12.59 -26.01
C ALA A 31 3.12 -13.71 -26.89
N ALA A 32 3.09 -14.94 -26.38
CA ALA A 32 2.43 -16.08 -27.05
C ALA A 32 0.90 -15.96 -27.01
N ARG A 33 0.36 -15.37 -25.94
CA ARG A 33 -1.06 -15.09 -25.78
C ARG A 33 -1.26 -13.75 -25.08
N TYR A 34 -2.24 -13.00 -25.55
CA TYR A 34 -2.73 -11.79 -24.88
C TYR A 34 -4.11 -12.06 -24.27
N VAL A 35 -4.33 -11.55 -23.06
CA VAL A 35 -5.55 -11.81 -22.29
C VAL A 35 -6.23 -10.49 -21.91
N VAL A 36 -7.53 -10.40 -22.19
CA VAL A 36 -8.38 -9.35 -21.63
C VAL A 36 -8.66 -9.72 -20.18
N GLY A 37 -8.08 -8.98 -19.24
CA GLY A 37 -8.19 -9.30 -17.82
C GLY A 37 -9.59 -9.06 -17.24
N GLU A 38 -9.98 -9.89 -16.28
CA GLU A 38 -11.23 -9.77 -15.54
C GLU A 38 -11.03 -8.89 -14.31
N LEU A 39 -11.88 -7.88 -14.11
CA LEU A 39 -11.79 -7.00 -12.94
C LEU A 39 -12.62 -7.54 -11.78
N LEU A 40 -11.96 -7.86 -10.67
CA LEU A 40 -12.57 -8.24 -9.41
C LEU A 40 -12.29 -7.19 -8.33
N THR A 41 -13.02 -7.27 -7.21
CA THR A 41 -12.82 -6.41 -6.04
C THR A 41 -12.45 -7.24 -4.80
N CYS A 42 -11.52 -6.74 -3.98
CA CYS A 42 -11.16 -7.38 -2.73
C CYS A 42 -12.31 -7.25 -1.71
N ASN A 43 -12.73 -8.38 -1.14
CA ASN A 43 -13.84 -8.47 -0.19
C ASN A 43 -13.38 -8.90 1.23
N VAL A 44 -12.10 -9.24 1.39
CA VAL A 44 -11.47 -9.44 2.71
C VAL A 44 -10.85 -8.12 3.19
N THR A 45 -10.49 -8.03 4.47
CA THR A 45 -9.88 -6.80 5.04
C THR A 45 -8.59 -6.43 4.30
N SER A 46 -7.73 -7.42 4.11
CA SER A 46 -6.50 -7.37 3.35
C SER A 46 -6.24 -8.75 2.75
N ALA A 47 -5.54 -8.80 1.62
CA ALA A 47 -5.05 -10.03 1.02
C ALA A 47 -3.58 -9.87 0.66
N ALA A 48 -2.75 -10.84 1.06
CA ALA A 48 -1.34 -10.88 0.68
C ALA A 48 -1.20 -11.09 -0.83
N MET A 49 -0.25 -10.37 -1.42
CA MET A 49 0.23 -10.57 -2.78
C MET A 49 1.67 -11.06 -2.75
N SER A 50 1.98 -12.05 -3.57
CA SER A 50 3.29 -12.70 -3.65
C SER A 50 3.73 -12.91 -5.10
N ASP A 51 5.03 -13.10 -5.31
CA ASP A 51 5.59 -13.28 -6.67
C ASP A 51 5.32 -14.70 -7.22
N GLU A 52 5.08 -15.66 -6.32
CA GLU A 52 4.70 -17.03 -6.62
C GLU A 52 3.40 -17.42 -5.89
N PRO A 53 2.60 -18.35 -6.44
CA PRO A 53 1.43 -18.87 -5.75
C PRO A 53 1.84 -19.89 -4.68
N GLY A 54 1.33 -19.77 -3.47
CA GLY A 54 1.50 -20.78 -2.43
C GLY A 54 1.51 -20.23 -1.03
N ALA A 55 1.20 -21.09 -0.04
CA ALA A 55 1.11 -20.68 1.36
C ALA A 55 2.46 -20.30 2.00
N HIS A 56 3.57 -20.66 1.36
CA HIS A 56 4.93 -20.35 1.80
C HIS A 56 5.64 -19.31 0.90
N ALA A 57 4.91 -18.74 -0.07
CA ALA A 57 5.47 -17.71 -0.93
C ALA A 57 5.73 -16.43 -0.13
N GLU A 58 6.82 -15.74 -0.46
CA GLU A 58 7.14 -14.45 0.15
C GLU A 58 6.11 -13.41 -0.28
N GLN A 59 5.56 -12.69 0.70
CA GLN A 59 4.65 -11.57 0.45
C GLN A 59 5.45 -10.36 -0.04
N SER A 60 5.04 -9.77 -1.16
CA SER A 60 5.61 -8.54 -1.71
C SER A 60 4.69 -7.33 -1.56
N ASN A 61 3.37 -7.55 -1.47
CA ASN A 61 2.39 -6.46 -1.35
C ASN A 61 1.11 -6.95 -0.62
N GLN A 62 0.13 -6.06 -0.42
CA GLN A 62 -1.24 -6.39 -0.02
C GLN A 62 -2.24 -5.66 -0.90
N ILE A 63 -3.43 -6.24 -1.05
CA ILE A 63 -4.62 -5.57 -1.58
C ILE A 63 -5.61 -5.35 -0.43
N LEU A 64 -6.07 -4.11 -0.25
CA LEU A 64 -7.02 -3.75 0.80
C LEU A 64 -8.48 -3.89 0.35
N PHE A 65 -9.40 -3.97 1.31
CA PHE A 65 -10.84 -4.05 1.03
C PHE A 65 -11.30 -2.97 0.03
N GLY A 66 -12.10 -3.39 -0.95
CA GLY A 66 -12.67 -2.52 -2.00
C GLY A 66 -11.68 -2.12 -3.11
N GLU A 67 -10.39 -2.45 -2.98
CA GLU A 67 -9.44 -2.27 -4.08
C GLU A 67 -9.73 -3.26 -5.22
N ARG A 68 -9.47 -2.80 -6.44
CA ARG A 68 -9.74 -3.53 -7.67
C ARG A 68 -8.48 -4.27 -8.13
N PHE A 69 -8.68 -5.48 -8.64
CA PHE A 69 -7.62 -6.31 -9.18
C PHE A 69 -8.02 -6.86 -10.55
N LYS A 70 -7.14 -6.69 -11.54
CA LYS A 70 -7.32 -7.23 -12.88
C LYS A 70 -6.67 -8.60 -12.95
N VAL A 71 -7.48 -9.65 -12.89
CA VAL A 71 -7.06 -11.04 -13.03
C VAL A 71 -6.74 -11.35 -14.49
N ILE A 72 -5.55 -11.91 -14.72
CA ILE A 72 -5.06 -12.28 -16.06
C ILE A 72 -4.93 -13.80 -16.18
N GLU A 73 -4.54 -14.46 -15.09
CA GLU A 73 -4.42 -15.92 -15.06
C GLU A 73 -4.99 -16.46 -13.74
N ARG A 74 -5.54 -17.67 -13.79
CA ARG A 74 -6.01 -18.42 -12.62
C ARG A 74 -5.21 -19.72 -12.52
N LYS A 75 -4.65 -20.01 -11.34
CA LYS A 75 -3.85 -21.20 -11.07
C LYS A 75 -4.20 -21.76 -9.70
N HIS A 76 -4.94 -22.88 -9.69
CA HIS A 76 -5.52 -23.47 -8.47
C HIS A 76 -6.31 -22.42 -7.67
N ASP A 77 -5.98 -22.26 -6.38
CA ASP A 77 -6.62 -21.31 -5.47
C ASP A 77 -6.07 -19.88 -5.57
N TYR A 78 -5.22 -19.59 -6.56
CA TYR A 78 -4.61 -18.28 -6.75
C TYR A 78 -5.00 -17.66 -8.09
N VAL A 79 -5.06 -16.34 -8.10
CA VAL A 79 -5.15 -15.52 -9.31
C VAL A 79 -3.87 -14.72 -9.47
N TRP A 80 -3.38 -14.60 -10.69
CA TRP A 80 -2.29 -13.70 -11.05
C TRP A 80 -2.83 -12.56 -11.89
N GLY A 81 -2.32 -11.37 -11.64
CA GLY A 81 -2.87 -10.18 -12.24
C GLY A 81 -2.24 -8.90 -11.69
N GLN A 82 -2.94 -7.80 -11.89
CA GLN A 82 -2.45 -6.47 -11.58
C GLN A 82 -3.41 -5.71 -10.66
N SER A 83 -2.88 -5.16 -9.58
CA SER A 83 -3.56 -4.19 -8.72
C SER A 83 -3.85 -2.92 -9.50
N MET A 84 -5.11 -2.48 -9.45
CA MET A 84 -5.52 -1.26 -10.14
C MET A 84 -5.16 0.01 -9.37
N ARG A 85 -4.73 -0.10 -8.09
CA ARG A 85 -4.39 1.06 -7.27
C ARG A 85 -2.96 1.55 -7.52
N ASP A 86 -2.00 0.64 -7.51
CA ASP A 86 -0.56 0.92 -7.61
C ASP A 86 0.10 0.27 -8.83
N GLY A 87 -0.66 -0.44 -9.66
CA GLY A 87 -0.13 -1.14 -10.83
C GLY A 87 0.69 -2.40 -10.49
N TYR A 88 0.74 -2.81 -9.23
CA TYR A 88 1.59 -3.92 -8.79
C TYR A 88 1.06 -5.27 -9.27
N VAL A 89 1.95 -6.14 -9.71
CA VAL A 89 1.66 -7.44 -10.32
C VAL A 89 2.06 -8.56 -9.39
N GLY A 90 1.21 -9.57 -9.23
CA GLY A 90 1.50 -10.72 -8.40
C GLY A 90 0.36 -11.72 -8.28
N TYR A 91 0.58 -12.76 -7.49
CA TYR A 91 -0.41 -13.77 -7.12
C TYR A 91 -1.14 -13.37 -5.85
N VAL A 92 -2.45 -13.57 -5.83
CA VAL A 92 -3.30 -13.37 -4.66
C VAL A 92 -4.27 -14.56 -4.56
N HIS A 93 -4.62 -14.97 -3.35
CA HIS A 93 -5.59 -16.06 -3.16
C HIS A 93 -6.95 -15.67 -3.76
N ALA A 94 -7.53 -16.53 -4.60
CA ALA A 94 -8.76 -16.28 -5.33
C ALA A 94 -9.95 -15.98 -4.41
N GLY A 95 -10.00 -16.63 -3.23
CA GLY A 95 -11.03 -16.41 -2.21
C GLY A 95 -11.03 -15.01 -1.57
N ALA A 96 -10.05 -14.16 -1.86
CA ALA A 96 -10.05 -12.76 -1.43
C ALA A 96 -11.04 -11.89 -2.23
N PHE A 97 -11.48 -12.36 -3.40
CA PHE A 97 -12.16 -11.53 -4.39
C PHE A 97 -13.63 -11.90 -4.61
N THR A 98 -14.40 -10.91 -5.06
CA THR A 98 -15.77 -11.08 -5.58
C THR A 98 -15.94 -10.28 -6.88
N SER A 99 -16.92 -10.69 -7.69
CA SER A 99 -17.41 -9.94 -8.87
C SER A 99 -18.40 -8.84 -8.49
N ASP A 100 -18.98 -8.91 -7.28
CA ASP A 100 -19.97 -7.94 -6.79
C ASP A 100 -19.26 -6.65 -6.41
N TRP A 101 -19.15 -5.75 -7.39
CA TRP A 101 -18.46 -4.47 -7.22
C TRP A 101 -19.43 -3.32 -7.09
N HIS A 102 -19.21 -2.52 -6.04
CA HIS A 102 -19.89 -1.26 -5.82
C HIS A 102 -18.91 -0.12 -6.03
N LEU A 103 -19.30 0.90 -6.79
CA LEU A 103 -18.49 2.10 -6.98
C LEU A 103 -18.18 2.72 -5.60
N PRO A 104 -16.91 2.89 -5.22
CA PRO A 104 -16.57 3.53 -3.97
C PRO A 104 -17.04 4.98 -3.96
N THR A 105 -17.69 5.39 -2.88
CA THR A 105 -18.05 6.79 -2.62
C THR A 105 -17.16 7.42 -1.55
N HIS A 106 -16.56 6.58 -0.71
CA HIS A 106 -15.74 6.98 0.42
C HIS A 106 -14.52 6.05 0.58
N PHE A 107 -13.57 6.50 1.38
CA PHE A 107 -12.51 5.68 1.94
C PHE A 107 -12.50 5.79 3.47
N VAL A 108 -11.92 4.78 4.13
CA VAL A 108 -11.66 4.83 5.58
C VAL A 108 -10.52 5.82 5.83
N SER A 109 -10.79 6.89 6.58
CA SER A 109 -9.86 8.01 6.82
C SER A 109 -9.25 8.02 8.23
N THR A 110 -9.55 7.02 9.05
CA THR A 110 -8.85 6.72 10.31
C THR A 110 -7.98 5.49 10.14
N LEU A 111 -7.02 5.26 11.05
CA LEU A 111 -6.12 4.09 10.99
C LEU A 111 -6.91 2.79 10.82
N ARG A 112 -8.01 2.62 11.57
CA ARG A 112 -8.85 1.41 11.54
C ARG A 112 -10.26 1.69 12.03
N THR A 113 -11.24 1.02 11.45
CA THR A 113 -12.63 1.07 11.90
C THR A 113 -13.28 -0.30 11.96
N PHE A 114 -14.37 -0.39 12.72
CA PHE A 114 -15.25 -1.54 12.80
C PHE A 114 -16.46 -1.36 11.90
N VAL A 115 -16.90 -2.46 11.30
CA VAL A 115 -18.19 -2.57 10.65
C VAL A 115 -19.15 -3.31 11.58
N PHE A 116 -20.16 -2.61 12.04
CA PHE A 116 -21.19 -3.03 12.98
C PHE A 116 -22.38 -3.67 12.27
N ALA A 117 -23.08 -4.58 12.93
CA ALA A 117 -24.31 -5.18 12.42
C ALA A 117 -25.49 -4.19 12.45
N ASP A 118 -25.46 -3.21 13.35
CA ASP A 118 -26.53 -2.22 13.56
C ASP A 118 -25.94 -0.82 13.90
N THR A 119 -26.77 0.21 13.99
CA THR A 119 -26.42 1.61 14.34
C THR A 119 -26.09 1.80 15.82
N SER A 120 -25.37 0.83 16.40
CA SER A 120 -25.01 0.77 17.81
C SER A 120 -23.61 0.23 17.98
N ILE A 121 -22.79 0.94 18.77
CA ILE A 121 -21.43 0.52 19.15
C ILE A 121 -21.42 -0.79 19.98
N LYS A 122 -22.58 -1.25 20.46
CA LYS A 122 -22.74 -2.49 21.20
C LYS A 122 -23.13 -3.67 20.32
N SER A 123 -23.40 -3.44 19.04
CA SER A 123 -23.80 -4.50 18.11
C SER A 123 -22.60 -5.35 17.69
N GLN A 124 -22.89 -6.51 17.09
CA GLN A 124 -21.86 -7.42 16.62
C GLN A 124 -20.93 -6.74 15.59
N ILE A 125 -19.62 -6.91 15.77
CA ILE A 125 -18.63 -6.52 14.76
C ILE A 125 -18.59 -7.59 13.68
N LYS A 126 -18.84 -7.18 12.44
CA LYS A 126 -18.83 -8.04 11.25
C LYS A 126 -17.47 -8.07 10.55
N LYS A 127 -16.77 -6.94 10.53
CA LYS A 127 -15.49 -6.77 9.83
C LYS A 127 -14.67 -5.64 10.44
N ILE A 128 -13.37 -5.68 10.21
CA ILE A 128 -12.44 -4.58 10.48
C ILE A 128 -11.95 -4.06 9.13
N LEU A 129 -11.88 -2.73 8.98
CA LEU A 129 -11.33 -2.08 7.79
C LEU A 129 -10.17 -1.19 8.20
N SER A 130 -9.10 -1.21 7.41
CA SER A 130 -7.92 -0.37 7.61
C SER A 130 -8.05 0.95 6.86
N LEU A 131 -7.25 1.95 7.24
CA LEU A 131 -7.05 3.19 6.49
C LEU A 131 -6.96 2.91 4.99
N ASN A 132 -7.55 3.78 4.17
CA ASN A 132 -7.60 3.71 2.70
C ASN A 132 -8.41 2.55 2.11
N SER A 133 -9.06 1.70 2.93
CA SER A 133 -10.07 0.76 2.42
C SER A 133 -11.18 1.53 1.69
N LEU A 134 -11.60 1.04 0.52
CA LEU A 134 -12.61 1.69 -0.31
C LEU A 134 -13.99 1.14 -0.01
N VAL A 135 -14.96 2.02 0.18
CA VAL A 135 -16.32 1.64 0.58
C VAL A 135 -17.38 2.42 -0.20
N SER A 136 -18.57 1.81 -0.34
CA SER A 136 -19.74 2.44 -0.95
C SER A 136 -20.78 2.69 0.13
N VAL A 137 -20.88 3.94 0.57
CA VAL A 137 -21.95 4.40 1.49
C VAL A 137 -23.24 4.55 0.70
N THR A 138 -24.32 3.89 1.15
CA THR A 138 -25.64 3.96 0.49
C THR A 138 -26.73 4.58 1.36
N ARG A 139 -26.54 4.62 2.68
CA ARG A 139 -27.47 5.19 3.65
C ARG A 139 -26.71 5.77 4.84
N GLU A 140 -27.32 6.73 5.50
CA GLU A 140 -26.83 7.30 6.75
C GLU A 140 -27.94 7.32 7.78
N GLU A 141 -27.59 7.04 9.03
CA GLU A 141 -28.50 7.05 10.17
C GLU A 141 -27.75 7.52 11.42
N GLY A 142 -28.13 8.71 11.91
CA GLY A 142 -27.48 9.32 13.06
C GLY A 142 -25.99 9.57 12.81
N LYS A 143 -25.12 8.83 13.52
CA LYS A 143 -23.66 8.92 13.41
C LYS A 143 -23.03 7.75 12.64
N PHE A 144 -23.85 6.97 11.95
CA PHE A 144 -23.40 5.78 11.23
C PHE A 144 -23.76 5.88 9.74
N SER A 145 -22.87 5.36 8.91
CA SER A 145 -23.04 5.21 7.47
C SER A 145 -23.08 3.72 7.14
N PHE A 146 -24.10 3.29 6.39
CA PHE A 146 -24.24 1.90 5.94
C PHE A 146 -23.38 1.68 4.69
N ILE A 147 -22.43 0.77 4.80
CA ILE A 147 -21.60 0.29 3.70
C ILE A 147 -22.33 -0.84 2.98
N ASN A 148 -22.50 -0.70 1.67
CA ASN A 148 -23.31 -1.60 0.86
C ASN A 148 -22.91 -3.07 1.06
N ASP A 149 -23.91 -3.93 1.27
CA ASP A 149 -23.77 -5.37 1.52
C ASP A 149 -22.84 -5.77 2.67
N LEU A 150 -22.49 -4.84 3.56
CA LEU A 150 -21.53 -5.09 4.63
C LEU A 150 -22.11 -4.80 6.03
N GLY A 151 -22.40 -3.54 6.34
CA GLY A 151 -22.89 -3.11 7.65
C GLY A 151 -22.61 -1.64 7.95
N TRP A 152 -22.70 -1.24 9.21
CA TRP A 152 -22.62 0.15 9.64
C TRP A 152 -21.22 0.55 10.11
N VAL A 153 -20.72 1.70 9.68
CA VAL A 153 -19.46 2.29 10.13
C VAL A 153 -19.74 3.63 10.77
N TYR A 154 -18.99 4.01 11.81
CA TYR A 154 -19.10 5.36 12.39
C TYR A 154 -18.68 6.40 11.34
N SER A 155 -19.58 7.32 10.98
CA SER A 155 -19.43 8.17 9.79
C SER A 155 -18.16 9.03 9.83
N ALA A 156 -17.72 9.46 11.02
CA ALA A 156 -16.50 10.26 11.16
C ALA A 156 -15.19 9.49 10.85
N HIS A 157 -15.26 8.17 10.67
CA HIS A 157 -14.12 7.33 10.23
C HIS A 157 -14.01 7.23 8.70
N LEU A 158 -14.93 7.86 7.97
CA LEU A 158 -14.99 7.85 6.52
C LEU A 158 -14.78 9.28 5.99
N SER A 159 -14.17 9.37 4.82
CA SER A 159 -14.10 10.60 4.04
C SER A 159 -14.50 10.34 2.59
N GLY A 160 -15.17 11.31 1.97
CA GLY A 160 -15.37 11.33 0.52
C GLY A 160 -14.08 11.67 -0.21
N PHE A 161 -14.02 11.42 -1.52
CA PHE A 161 -12.84 11.71 -2.36
C PHE A 161 -12.62 13.20 -2.65
N ASP A 162 -13.44 14.07 -2.06
CA ASP A 162 -13.29 15.52 -2.05
C ASP A 162 -12.59 16.02 -0.77
N ARG A 163 -12.33 15.13 0.20
CA ARG A 163 -11.75 15.48 1.50
C ARG A 163 -10.64 14.51 1.91
N PHE A 164 -9.40 14.92 1.70
CA PHE A 164 -8.21 14.20 2.12
C PHE A 164 -7.59 14.81 3.38
N ALA A 165 -6.66 14.09 4.01
CA ALA A 165 -5.81 14.67 5.05
C ALA A 165 -4.85 15.69 4.43
N ASP A 166 -4.51 16.74 5.18
CA ASP A 166 -3.63 17.80 4.70
C ASP A 166 -2.15 17.41 4.78
N ASP A 167 -1.77 16.69 5.83
CA ASP A 167 -0.38 16.31 6.13
C ASP A 167 -0.24 14.78 6.22
N TYR A 168 0.59 14.19 5.36
CA TYR A 168 0.83 12.74 5.36
C TYR A 168 1.73 12.31 6.51
N VAL A 169 2.51 13.22 7.10
CA VAL A 169 3.33 12.91 8.27
C VAL A 169 2.45 12.65 9.49
N ASP A 170 1.37 13.43 9.67
CA ASP A 170 0.35 13.17 10.72
C ASP A 170 -0.33 11.82 10.50
N VAL A 171 -0.62 11.47 9.24
CA VAL A 171 -1.17 10.15 8.92
C VAL A 171 -0.18 9.04 9.26
N ALA A 172 1.09 9.19 8.90
CA ALA A 172 2.13 8.22 9.23
C ALA A 172 2.28 8.04 10.75
N GLU A 173 2.19 9.13 11.52
CA GLU A 173 2.24 9.09 12.99
C GLU A 173 1.12 8.26 13.60
N THR A 174 -0.05 8.17 12.95
CA THR A 174 -1.13 7.29 13.44
C THR A 174 -0.72 5.81 13.48
N PHE A 175 0.25 5.39 12.66
CA PHE A 175 0.81 4.03 12.67
C PHE A 175 1.86 3.81 13.75
N LEU A 176 2.19 4.79 14.61
CA LEU A 176 3.17 4.61 15.67
C LEU A 176 2.86 3.34 16.49
N HIS A 177 3.87 2.48 16.64
CA HIS A 177 3.79 1.16 17.28
C HIS A 177 3.05 0.06 16.51
N ALA A 178 2.53 0.31 15.30
CA ALA A 178 2.05 -0.75 14.42
C ALA A 178 3.20 -1.74 14.15
N PRO A 179 2.98 -3.07 14.27
CA PRO A 179 4.01 -4.06 14.00
C PRO A 179 4.60 -3.94 12.59
N TYR A 180 5.90 -4.22 12.46
CA TYR A 180 6.52 -4.37 11.15
C TYR A 180 6.06 -5.66 10.50
N GLN A 181 5.45 -5.56 9.32
CA GLN A 181 5.07 -6.71 8.51
C GLN A 181 5.64 -6.54 7.10
N TRP A 182 6.55 -7.44 6.71
CA TRP A 182 7.07 -7.48 5.34
C TRP A 182 5.93 -7.59 4.32
N GLY A 183 5.94 -6.73 3.31
CA GLY A 183 4.89 -6.64 2.32
C GLY A 183 3.61 -5.96 2.83
N GLY A 184 3.54 -5.50 4.08
CA GLY A 184 2.34 -5.01 4.76
C GLY A 184 1.96 -3.56 4.43
N ARG A 185 0.65 -3.29 4.39
CA ARG A 185 0.02 -1.99 4.10
C ARG A 185 -1.18 -1.68 4.98
N GLU A 186 -1.49 -2.52 5.96
CA GLU A 186 -2.73 -2.42 6.72
C GLU A 186 -2.49 -1.94 8.15
N SER A 187 -3.57 -1.62 8.86
CA SER A 187 -3.51 -1.01 10.18
C SER A 187 -2.86 -1.86 11.28
N ILE A 188 -2.80 -3.18 11.10
CA ILE A 188 -2.22 -4.12 12.07
C ILE A 188 -0.80 -4.55 11.70
N GLY A 189 -0.28 -4.15 10.54
CA GLY A 189 1.01 -4.56 10.03
C GLY A 189 1.39 -3.79 8.77
N VAL A 190 2.54 -3.12 8.83
CA VAL A 190 3.02 -2.26 7.74
C VAL A 190 4.54 -2.38 7.60
N ASP A 191 5.08 -2.30 6.38
CA ASP A 191 6.51 -2.16 6.15
C ASP A 191 6.91 -0.71 5.84
N CYS A 192 8.21 -0.48 5.61
CA CYS A 192 8.76 0.86 5.44
C CYS A 192 8.08 1.63 4.28
N SER A 193 8.02 1.04 3.09
CA SER A 193 7.42 1.67 1.92
C SER A 193 5.90 1.65 1.96
N GLY A 194 5.28 0.65 2.60
CA GLY A 194 3.85 0.60 2.88
C GLY A 194 3.38 1.74 3.78
N LEU A 195 4.20 2.16 4.77
CA LEU A 195 3.90 3.31 5.62
C LEU A 195 3.83 4.60 4.81
N VAL A 196 4.85 4.87 3.98
CA VAL A 196 4.87 6.01 3.06
C VAL A 196 3.67 5.95 2.10
N GLN A 197 3.37 4.77 1.57
CA GLN A 197 2.28 4.58 0.61
C GLN A 197 0.91 4.89 1.23
N GLN A 198 0.62 4.36 2.42
CA GLN A 198 -0.66 4.60 3.09
C GLN A 198 -0.82 6.06 3.53
N ALA A 199 0.26 6.67 4.00
CA ALA A 199 0.29 8.08 4.37
C ALA A 199 -0.05 8.98 3.16
N LEU A 200 0.57 8.73 2.01
CA LEU A 200 0.33 9.50 0.80
C LEU A 200 -1.08 9.29 0.23
N TYR A 201 -1.59 8.05 0.21
CA TYR A 201 -2.96 7.78 -0.23
C TYR A 201 -4.01 8.54 0.58
N ALA A 202 -3.82 8.68 1.90
CA ALA A 202 -4.73 9.43 2.75
C ALA A 202 -4.74 10.94 2.47
N THR A 203 -3.69 11.46 1.81
CA THR A 203 -3.58 12.85 1.31
C THR A 203 -3.96 12.99 -0.17
N GLY A 204 -4.50 11.94 -0.78
CA GLY A 204 -4.93 11.94 -2.18
C GLY A 204 -3.78 11.81 -3.19
N ARG A 205 -2.57 11.44 -2.75
CA ARG A 205 -1.38 11.31 -3.60
C ARG A 205 -1.13 9.84 -3.94
N SER A 206 -0.82 9.56 -5.20
CA SER A 206 -0.35 8.24 -5.64
C SER A 206 1.04 7.94 -5.10
N CYS A 207 1.33 6.69 -4.80
CA CYS A 207 2.65 6.27 -4.33
C CYS A 207 2.99 4.86 -4.82
N PRO A 208 4.15 4.66 -5.48
CA PRO A 208 4.63 3.33 -5.85
C PRO A 208 4.81 2.43 -4.61
N ARG A 209 4.78 1.11 -4.82
CA ARG A 209 4.81 0.15 -3.70
C ARG A 209 6.20 0.01 -3.07
N ASP A 210 7.22 -0.08 -3.89
CA ASP A 210 8.57 -0.45 -3.44
C ASP A 210 9.45 0.76 -3.20
N THR A 211 10.31 0.65 -2.17
CA THR A 211 11.25 1.70 -1.77
C THR A 211 12.06 2.27 -2.93
N TYR A 212 12.58 1.43 -3.83
CA TYR A 212 13.40 1.93 -4.94
C TYR A 212 12.56 2.63 -6.03
N MET A 213 11.29 2.24 -6.23
CA MET A 213 10.37 2.95 -7.12
C MET A 213 10.01 4.31 -6.51
N GLN A 214 9.71 4.33 -5.21
CA GLN A 214 9.48 5.56 -4.45
C GLN A 214 10.67 6.51 -4.54
N ALA A 215 11.89 5.99 -4.34
CA ALA A 215 13.13 6.75 -4.45
C ALA A 215 13.38 7.30 -5.87
N ALA A 216 12.84 6.68 -6.91
CA ALA A 216 12.98 7.10 -8.29
C ALA A 216 11.94 8.15 -8.71
N GLU A 217 10.71 8.01 -8.22
CA GLU A 217 9.53 8.70 -8.77
C GLU A 217 8.94 9.78 -7.85
N LEU A 218 9.13 9.68 -6.53
CA LEU A 218 8.53 10.63 -5.60
C LEU A 218 9.34 11.92 -5.48
N GLY A 219 8.68 13.05 -5.70
CA GLY A 219 9.19 14.38 -5.40
C GLY A 219 10.51 14.74 -6.09
N ASP A 220 11.10 15.84 -5.64
CA ASP A 220 12.38 16.34 -6.13
C ASP A 220 13.53 15.79 -5.29
N VAL A 221 14.67 15.51 -5.93
CA VAL A 221 15.92 15.19 -5.22
C VAL A 221 16.40 16.44 -4.49
N ILE A 222 16.72 16.31 -3.21
CA ILE A 222 17.34 17.37 -2.42
C ILE A 222 18.77 16.98 -2.01
N GLU A 223 19.69 17.94 -2.12
CA GLU A 223 21.08 17.76 -1.74
C GLU A 223 21.24 18.02 -0.24
N ILE A 224 21.59 16.98 0.51
CA ILE A 224 21.73 17.02 1.97
C ILE A 224 23.20 16.76 2.33
N GLY A 225 23.76 17.66 3.13
CA GLY A 225 25.14 17.57 3.61
C GLY A 225 25.36 16.44 4.61
N PRO A 226 26.63 16.15 4.98
CA PRO A 226 26.97 15.07 5.91
C PRO A 226 26.46 15.30 7.34
N ASP A 227 26.07 16.52 7.68
CA ASP A 227 25.46 16.89 8.97
C ASP A 227 23.94 16.71 9.00
N PHE A 228 23.34 16.35 7.86
CA PHE A 228 21.90 16.26 7.62
C PHE A 228 21.14 17.59 7.76
N GLY A 229 21.85 18.72 7.63
CA GLY A 229 21.22 20.04 7.65
C GLY A 229 20.32 20.28 6.44
N GLY A 230 19.24 21.03 6.64
CA GLY A 230 18.29 21.41 5.57
C GLY A 230 17.11 20.45 5.37
N LEU A 231 17.07 19.35 6.13
CA LEU A 231 15.90 18.48 6.18
C LEU A 231 14.72 19.17 6.86
N GLU A 232 13.54 18.90 6.33
CA GLU A 232 12.27 19.44 6.77
C GLU A 232 11.24 18.32 6.98
N ARG A 233 10.18 18.64 7.71
CA ARG A 233 9.04 17.75 7.87
C ARG A 233 8.50 17.31 6.51
N GLY A 234 8.32 16.01 6.35
CA GLY A 234 7.85 15.38 5.12
C GLY A 234 8.97 14.84 4.24
N ASP A 235 10.21 15.31 4.37
CA ASP A 235 11.30 14.79 3.54
C ASP A 235 11.43 13.28 3.70
N LEU A 236 11.64 12.59 2.59
CA LEU A 236 11.81 11.14 2.56
C LEU A 236 13.30 10.82 2.54
N VAL A 237 13.73 9.94 3.44
CA VAL A 237 15.11 9.45 3.52
C VAL A 237 15.14 8.01 3.05
N PHE A 238 15.93 7.73 2.01
CA PHE A 238 16.05 6.39 1.43
C PHE A 238 17.41 5.78 1.72
N TRP A 239 17.43 4.48 2.00
CA TRP A 239 18.61 3.62 2.00
C TRP A 239 18.41 2.48 1.00
N LYS A 240 19.44 1.66 0.81
CA LYS A 240 19.28 0.39 0.10
C LYS A 240 18.25 -0.50 0.82
N GLY A 241 17.04 -0.57 0.25
CA GLY A 241 15.95 -1.41 0.72
C GLY A 241 15.13 -0.84 1.88
N HIS A 242 15.31 0.43 2.28
CA HIS A 242 14.57 1.04 3.38
C HIS A 242 14.20 2.50 3.10
N VAL A 243 13.09 2.97 3.67
CA VAL A 243 12.64 4.37 3.61
C VAL A 243 12.10 4.85 4.96
N ALA A 244 12.26 6.13 5.24
CA ALA A 244 11.69 6.83 6.38
C ALA A 244 11.10 8.19 5.98
N ILE A 245 10.21 8.72 6.82
CA ILE A 245 9.63 10.06 6.68
C ILE A 245 10.21 10.94 7.79
N MET A 246 10.78 12.09 7.44
CA MET A 246 11.19 13.09 8.43
C MET A 246 9.96 13.72 9.08
N MET A 247 9.91 13.73 10.41
CA MET A 247 8.85 14.39 11.17
C MET A 247 9.14 15.87 11.43
N ASP A 248 10.42 16.20 11.48
CA ASP A 248 11.01 17.52 11.64
C ASP A 248 12.46 17.50 11.11
N ALA A 249 13.29 18.47 11.47
CA ALA A 249 14.67 18.58 11.00
C ALA A 249 15.62 17.47 11.54
N GLU A 250 15.25 16.76 12.60
CA GLU A 250 16.14 15.83 13.32
C GLU A 250 15.57 14.42 13.47
N THR A 251 14.24 14.28 13.54
CA THR A 251 13.57 13.02 13.85
C THR A 251 12.84 12.45 12.64
N LEU A 252 12.83 11.13 12.54
CA LEU A 252 12.11 10.39 11.51
C LEU A 252 11.11 9.42 12.11
N ILE A 253 10.09 9.06 11.33
CA ILE A 253 9.21 7.92 11.57
C ILE A 253 9.41 6.87 10.47
N HIS A 254 9.50 5.60 10.88
CA HIS A 254 9.55 4.49 9.94
C HIS A 254 9.06 3.17 10.53
N ALA A 255 8.48 2.31 9.69
CA ALA A 255 8.27 0.91 10.02
C ALA A 255 9.56 0.14 9.72
N ASN A 256 10.16 -0.51 10.72
CA ASN A 256 11.48 -1.10 10.57
C ASN A 256 11.62 -2.47 11.27
N ALA A 257 12.48 -3.32 10.71
CA ALA A 257 12.76 -4.66 11.20
C ALA A 257 13.72 -4.70 12.42
N PHE A 258 14.33 -3.58 12.80
CA PHE A 258 15.16 -3.52 14.01
C PHE A 258 14.28 -3.45 15.27
N HIS A 259 13.31 -2.54 15.29
CA HIS A 259 12.33 -2.39 16.35
C HIS A 259 11.13 -3.35 16.21
N MET A 260 10.99 -4.00 15.04
CA MET A 260 9.84 -4.82 14.65
C MET A 260 8.49 -4.07 14.74
N LYS A 261 8.52 -2.75 14.53
CA LYS A 261 7.35 -1.86 14.58
C LYS A 261 7.64 -0.53 13.87
N THR A 262 6.60 0.28 13.70
CA THR A 262 6.72 1.71 13.44
C THR A 262 7.26 2.43 14.68
N ALA A 263 8.36 3.15 14.50
CA ALA A 263 9.07 3.86 15.56
C ALA A 263 9.49 5.26 15.09
N ILE A 264 9.66 6.14 16.08
CA ILE A 264 10.24 7.47 15.92
C ILE A 264 11.62 7.43 16.57
N GLU A 265 12.65 7.91 15.86
CA GLU A 265 14.01 8.04 16.38
C GLU A 265 14.77 9.18 15.68
N PRO A 266 15.86 9.70 16.27
CA PRO A 266 16.73 10.66 15.59
C PRO A 266 17.34 10.07 14.32
N LEU A 267 17.36 10.83 13.23
CA LEU A 267 17.95 10.41 11.96
C LEU A 267 19.41 9.98 12.13
N LYS A 268 20.20 10.72 12.93
CA LYS A 268 21.61 10.42 13.17
C LYS A 268 21.82 9.04 13.78
N ASP A 269 20.97 8.67 14.75
CA ASP A 269 21.03 7.35 15.40
C ASP A 269 20.63 6.24 14.43
N ALA A 270 19.57 6.47 13.64
CA ALA A 270 19.13 5.55 12.60
C ALA A 270 20.24 5.32 11.55
N VAL A 271 20.91 6.38 11.09
CA VAL A 271 22.01 6.28 10.11
C VAL A 271 23.14 5.42 10.64
N VAL A 272 23.64 5.71 11.84
CA VAL A 272 24.73 4.94 12.48
C VAL A 272 24.34 3.46 12.60
N ARG A 273 23.12 3.19 13.07
CA ARG A 273 22.61 1.82 13.26
C ARG A 273 22.43 1.07 11.95
N ILE A 274 21.84 1.71 10.93
CA ILE A 274 21.57 1.10 9.61
C ILE A 274 22.88 0.85 8.86
N GLU A 275 23.84 1.76 8.97
CA GLU A 275 25.18 1.57 8.41
C GLU A 275 25.89 0.37 9.06
N ALA A 276 25.87 0.28 10.39
CA ALA A 276 26.43 -0.86 11.13
C ALA A 276 25.74 -2.20 10.78
N GLY A 277 24.47 -2.17 10.35
CA GLY A 277 23.71 -3.32 9.85
C GLY A 277 24.05 -3.74 8.41
N GLY A 278 24.89 -2.99 7.70
CA GLY A 278 25.34 -3.31 6.33
C GLY A 278 24.48 -2.72 5.20
N ASN A 279 23.49 -1.89 5.52
CA ASN A 279 22.65 -1.20 4.53
C ASN A 279 23.29 0.11 4.02
N GLY A 280 24.38 0.56 4.65
CA GLY A 280 25.13 1.76 4.27
C GLY A 280 24.48 3.07 4.70
N LEU A 281 25.01 4.18 4.18
CA LEU A 281 24.47 5.53 4.37
C LEU A 281 23.20 5.75 3.54
N PRO A 282 22.40 6.80 3.85
CA PRO A 282 21.29 7.21 2.99
C PRO A 282 21.74 7.40 1.54
N THR A 283 20.95 6.88 0.60
CA THR A 283 21.26 6.87 -0.84
C THR A 283 20.65 8.07 -1.58
N VAL A 284 19.48 8.55 -1.13
CA VAL A 284 18.81 9.71 -1.72
C VAL A 284 17.84 10.32 -0.71
N PHE A 285 17.66 11.63 -0.79
CA PHE A 285 16.66 12.40 -0.07
C PHE A 285 15.68 13.00 -1.07
N ARG A 286 14.37 12.95 -0.77
CA ARG A 286 13.32 13.49 -1.64
C ARG A 286 12.39 14.42 -0.89
N ARG A 287 11.92 15.49 -1.54
CA ARG A 287 10.88 16.41 -1.02
C ARG A 287 9.68 16.42 -1.96
N LEU A 288 8.47 16.29 -1.39
CA LEU A 288 7.19 16.25 -2.12
C LEU A 288 6.58 17.62 -2.35
#